data_AF-A0A1M5T7S9-F1
#
_entry.id   AF-A0A1M5T7S9-F1
#
_cell.length_a   1.000
_cell.length_b   1.000
_cell.length_c   1.000
_cell.angle_alpha   90.00
_cell.angle_beta   90.00
_cell.angle_gamma   90.00
#
_symmetry.space_group_name_H-M   'P 1'
#
loop_
_entity.id
_entity.type
_entity.pdbx_description
1 polymer ?
#
loop_
_entity_poly.entity_id
_entity_poly.type
_entity_poly.pdbx_seq_one_letter_code
_entity_poly.pdbx_strand_id
1 'polypeptide(L)'
;MKVSKAFGNFVLWVAIAIAINVLIFVLRGERAAVEFLGGYIIEMSLSMDNLFLFLMVFNSFGLSMHAEARVLDYGIFVAMLLRMIFIFLGVKVVNGFHSILYIFGIIIFISALNIFFKKDEVKDFRQSKIIKILKKIIPFTNNFVGDKFFVKNRNKLYATPLLAVLIIIELSDIMFAIDSIPAIFSITTDPTIVYVSNICAVICLRSMYFLLAKLNNMFKYVKYGVAFILMFTGVKLMGLFFNLCISNIASILIILMILLTSILISFIFD
;
A
#
# COMPACT_ATOMS: atom_id res chain seq x y z
N MET A 1 12.17 -10.50 13.65
CA MET A 1 11.25 -10.12 14.76
C MET A 1 10.42 -11.33 15.20
N LYS A 2 10.18 -11.55 16.51
CA LYS A 2 9.24 -12.58 17.00
C LYS A 2 7.79 -12.20 16.64
N VAL A 3 6.92 -13.17 16.33
CA VAL A 3 5.51 -12.91 15.90
C VAL A 3 4.78 -12.06 16.95
N SER A 4 4.91 -12.42 18.22
CA SER A 4 4.28 -11.70 19.33
C SER A 4 4.65 -10.21 19.38
N LYS A 5 5.91 -9.88 19.07
CA LYS A 5 6.37 -8.48 19.02
C LYS A 5 5.80 -7.75 17.79
N ALA A 6 5.72 -8.42 16.64
CA ALA A 6 5.10 -7.87 15.44
C ALA A 6 3.61 -7.58 15.66
N PHE A 7 2.91 -8.51 16.30
CA PHE A 7 1.50 -8.38 16.64
C PHE A 7 1.26 -7.26 17.67
N GLY A 8 2.06 -7.21 18.74
CA GLY A 8 1.97 -6.14 19.73
C GLY A 8 2.18 -4.75 19.11
N ASN A 9 3.15 -4.61 18.20
CA ASN A 9 3.37 -3.37 17.47
C ASN A 9 2.18 -3.04 16.54
N PHE A 10 1.63 -4.03 15.83
CA PHE A 10 0.45 -3.84 14.99
C PHE A 10 -0.74 -3.30 15.80
N VAL A 11 -1.06 -3.95 16.93
CA VAL A 11 -2.14 -3.51 17.82
C VAL A 11 -1.90 -2.10 18.35
N LEU A 12 -0.65 -1.78 18.72
CA LEU A 12 -0.28 -0.44 19.17
C LEU A 12 -0.54 0.61 18.08
N TRP A 13 -0.13 0.36 16.84
CA TRP A 13 -0.35 1.30 15.73
C TRP A 13 -1.83 1.46 15.38
N VAL A 14 -2.61 0.38 15.43
CA VAL A 14 -4.07 0.45 15.25
C VAL A 14 -4.72 1.26 16.37
N ALA A 15 -4.30 1.06 17.63
CA ALA A 15 -4.80 1.83 18.76
C ALA A 15 -4.48 3.33 18.64
N ILE A 16 -3.28 3.67 18.16
CA ILE A 16 -2.90 5.06 17.87
C ILE A 16 -3.80 5.65 16.77
N ALA A 17 -4.06 4.91 15.68
CA ALA A 17 -4.95 5.37 14.62
C ALA A 17 -6.39 5.60 15.13
N ILE A 18 -6.90 4.73 16.01
CA ILE A 18 -8.21 4.92 16.65
C ILE A 18 -8.20 6.15 17.56
N ALA A 19 -7.15 6.35 18.35
CA ALA A 19 -7.02 7.55 19.20
C ALA A 19 -7.00 8.84 18.36
N ILE A 20 -6.30 8.84 17.23
CA ILE A 20 -6.32 9.95 16.26
C ILE A 20 -7.72 10.15 15.69
N ASN A 21 -8.44 9.08 15.37
CA ASN A 21 -9.83 9.20 14.90
C ASN A 21 -10.75 9.84 15.94
N VAL A 22 -10.63 9.44 17.21
CA VAL A 22 -11.38 10.05 18.33
C VAL A 22 -11.02 11.53 18.48
N LEU A 23 -9.73 11.89 18.35
CA LEU A 23 -9.30 13.28 18.38
C LEU A 23 -9.92 14.08 17.21
N ILE A 24 -9.94 13.51 16.00
CA ILE A 24 -10.59 14.13 14.83
C ILE A 24 -12.10 14.29 15.06
N PHE A 25 -12.76 13.32 15.69
CA PHE A 25 -14.18 13.40 16.03
C PHE A 25 -14.46 14.59 16.96
N VAL A 26 -13.65 14.76 18.00
CA VAL A 26 -13.81 15.86 18.98
C VAL A 26 -13.50 17.22 18.34
N LEU A 27 -12.47 17.31 17.50
CA LEU A 27 -12.00 18.59 16.95
C LEU A 27 -12.71 19.03 15.65
N ARG A 28 -13.10 18.07 14.80
CA ARG A 28 -13.61 18.33 13.43
C ARG A 28 -14.99 17.70 13.18
N GLY A 29 -15.55 17.00 14.16
CA GLY A 29 -16.89 16.42 14.11
C GLY A 29 -16.96 15.03 13.47
N GLU A 30 -18.17 14.48 13.49
CA GLU A 30 -18.47 13.11 13.03
C GLU A 30 -18.05 12.85 11.59
N ARG A 31 -18.37 13.77 10.67
CA ARG A 31 -18.09 13.61 9.24
C ARG A 31 -16.59 13.40 8.98
N ALA A 32 -15.74 14.22 9.60
CA ALA A 32 -14.29 14.13 9.43
C ALA A 32 -13.72 12.82 10.03
N ALA A 33 -14.29 12.34 11.13
CA ALA A 33 -13.89 11.06 11.74
C ALA A 33 -14.29 9.87 10.85
N VAL A 34 -15.50 9.87 10.30
CA VAL A 34 -15.94 8.84 9.34
C VAL A 34 -15.04 8.85 8.09
N GLU A 35 -14.72 10.03 7.56
CA GLU A 35 -13.82 10.17 6.42
C GLU A 35 -12.39 9.67 6.73
N PHE A 36 -11.85 9.99 7.92
CA PHE A 36 -10.56 9.48 8.38
C PHE A 36 -10.55 7.96 8.50
N LEU A 37 -11.54 7.39 9.19
CA LEU A 37 -11.62 5.96 9.44
C LEU A 37 -11.76 5.19 8.12
N GLY A 38 -12.58 5.71 7.21
CA GLY A 38 -12.73 5.11 5.88
C GLY A 38 -11.47 5.19 5.04
N GLY A 39 -10.79 6.34 5.04
CA GLY A 39 -9.49 6.48 4.40
C GLY A 39 -8.45 5.53 4.97
N TYR A 40 -8.39 5.40 6.30
CA TYR A 40 -7.47 4.51 7.00
C TYR A 40 -7.72 3.04 6.63
N ILE A 41 -8.98 2.59 6.63
CA ILE A 41 -9.34 1.21 6.30
C ILE A 41 -9.04 0.91 4.83
N ILE A 42 -9.40 1.80 3.90
CA ILE A 42 -9.06 1.62 2.47
C ILE A 42 -7.55 1.49 2.32
N GLU A 43 -6.79 2.39 2.92
CA GLU A 43 -5.34 2.39 2.75
C GLU A 43 -4.68 1.17 3.39
N MET A 44 -5.14 0.75 4.57
CA MET A 44 -4.70 -0.49 5.21
C MET A 44 -5.00 -1.72 4.34
N SER A 45 -6.18 -1.76 3.70
CA SER A 45 -6.59 -2.85 2.82
C SER A 45 -5.69 -2.95 1.59
N LEU A 46 -5.49 -1.83 0.91
CA LEU A 46 -4.69 -1.77 -0.32
C LEU A 46 -3.22 -2.02 -0.01
N SER A 47 -2.73 -1.54 1.13
CA SER A 47 -1.36 -1.82 1.60
C SER A 47 -1.09 -3.31 1.80
N MET A 48 -2.12 -4.15 2.07
CA MET A 48 -1.93 -5.61 2.15
C MET A 48 -1.52 -6.23 0.81
N ASP A 49 -2.07 -5.74 -0.32
CA ASP A 49 -1.66 -6.19 -1.65
C ASP A 49 -0.18 -5.82 -1.92
N ASN A 50 0.21 -4.60 -1.50
CA ASN A 50 1.59 -4.13 -1.61
C ASN A 50 2.57 -5.05 -0.88
N LEU A 51 2.18 -5.56 0.30
CA LEU A 51 3.00 -6.46 1.09
C LEU A 51 3.27 -7.79 0.38
N PHE A 52 2.33 -8.32 -0.41
CA PHE A 52 2.57 -9.52 -1.22
C PHE A 52 3.62 -9.27 -2.30
N LEU A 53 3.56 -8.10 -2.95
CA LEU A 53 4.59 -7.72 -3.90
C LEU A 53 5.96 -7.60 -3.20
N PHE A 54 6.01 -7.01 -2.01
CA PHE A 54 7.25 -6.88 -1.24
C PHE A 54 7.82 -8.25 -0.90
N LEU A 55 6.99 -9.19 -0.44
CA LEU A 55 7.39 -10.59 -0.22
C LEU A 55 7.93 -11.25 -1.48
N MET A 56 7.27 -11.07 -2.62
CA MET A 56 7.70 -11.65 -3.89
C MET A 56 9.05 -11.08 -4.35
N VAL A 57 9.25 -9.77 -4.23
CA VAL A 57 10.53 -9.11 -4.51
C VAL A 57 11.61 -9.60 -3.56
N PHE A 58 11.34 -9.63 -2.25
CA PHE A 58 12.33 -10.06 -1.26
C PHE A 58 12.75 -11.52 -1.43
N ASN A 59 11.78 -12.40 -1.72
CA ASN A 59 12.04 -13.81 -2.02
C ASN A 59 12.81 -13.99 -3.34
N SER A 60 12.47 -13.23 -4.39
CA SER A 60 13.16 -13.29 -5.69
C SER A 60 14.65 -12.94 -5.58
N PHE A 61 14.98 -12.02 -4.66
CA PHE A 61 16.36 -11.59 -4.39
C PHE A 61 17.05 -12.35 -3.25
N GLY A 62 16.32 -13.19 -2.50
CA GLY A 62 16.86 -13.99 -1.40
C GLY A 62 17.41 -13.14 -0.25
N LEU A 63 16.70 -12.07 0.15
CA LEU A 63 17.17 -11.21 1.22
C LEU A 63 17.14 -11.88 2.59
N SER A 64 18.06 -11.47 3.47
CA SER A 64 18.02 -11.82 4.88
C SER A 64 16.96 -10.99 5.61
N MET A 65 16.44 -11.50 6.74
CA MET A 65 15.45 -10.79 7.57
C MET A 65 15.92 -9.40 8.03
N HIS A 66 17.23 -9.22 8.21
CA HIS A 66 17.82 -7.93 8.58
C HIS A 66 17.81 -6.94 7.42
N ALA A 67 18.07 -7.42 6.20
CA ALA A 67 18.05 -6.62 4.99
C ALA A 67 16.62 -6.21 4.61
N GLU A 68 15.62 -7.11 4.77
CA GLU A 68 14.20 -6.79 4.61
C GLU A 68 13.77 -5.65 5.55
N ALA A 69 14.10 -5.76 6.84
CA ALA A 69 13.77 -4.74 7.83
C ALA A 69 14.38 -3.39 7.46
N ARG A 70 15.63 -3.39 6.98
CA ARG A 70 16.31 -2.17 6.56
C ARG A 70 15.63 -1.55 5.34
N VAL A 71 15.29 -2.33 4.32
CA VAL A 71 14.59 -1.80 3.14
C VAL A 71 13.25 -1.21 3.53
N LEU A 72 12.47 -1.88 4.39
CA LEU A 72 11.19 -1.37 4.87
C LEU A 72 11.33 -0.07 5.67
N ASP A 73 12.35 0.06 6.51
CA ASP A 73 12.55 1.27 7.34
C ASP A 73 12.84 2.51 6.46
N TYR A 74 13.69 2.36 5.45
CA TYR A 74 13.95 3.44 4.49
C TYR A 74 12.76 3.66 3.56
N GLY A 75 12.10 2.58 3.14
CA GLY A 75 11.00 2.66 2.19
C GLY A 75 9.77 3.35 2.75
N ILE A 76 9.41 3.08 4.02
CA ILE A 76 8.31 3.78 4.70
C ILE A 76 8.54 5.31 4.71
N PHE A 77 9.77 5.76 4.96
CA PHE A 77 10.07 7.19 4.95
C PHE A 77 9.89 7.80 3.56
N VAL A 78 10.42 7.15 2.52
CA VAL A 78 10.32 7.64 1.14
C VAL A 78 8.87 7.57 0.64
N ALA A 79 8.15 6.47 0.91
CA ALA A 79 6.73 6.30 0.60
C ALA A 79 5.87 7.41 1.23
N MET A 80 6.06 7.75 2.50
CA MET A 80 5.33 8.85 3.15
C MET A 80 5.54 10.20 2.44
N LEU A 81 6.76 10.47 1.98
CA LEU A 81 7.09 11.70 1.26
C LEU A 81 6.48 11.70 -0.15
N LEU A 82 6.64 10.60 -0.90
CA LEU A 82 6.07 10.45 -2.23
C LEU A 82 4.54 10.57 -2.21
N ARG A 83 3.89 9.91 -1.24
CA ARG A 83 2.44 10.00 -1.07
C ARG A 83 1.97 11.38 -0.72
N MET A 84 2.71 12.12 0.11
CA MET A 84 2.43 13.54 0.34
C MET A 84 2.35 14.30 -0.98
N ILE A 85 3.36 14.13 -1.85
CA ILE A 85 3.41 14.77 -3.16
C ILE A 85 2.20 14.35 -4.02
N PHE A 86 1.92 13.05 -4.14
CA PHE A 86 0.79 12.58 -4.96
C PHE A 86 -0.57 13.01 -4.44
N ILE A 87 -0.77 13.05 -3.11
CA ILE A 87 -2.03 13.51 -2.52
C ILE A 87 -2.25 14.99 -2.83
N PHE A 88 -1.25 15.84 -2.61
CA PHE A 88 -1.38 17.27 -2.91
C PHE A 88 -1.59 17.53 -4.40
N LEU A 89 -0.89 16.82 -5.28
CA LEU A 89 -1.10 16.91 -6.73
C LEU A 89 -2.49 16.39 -7.11
N GLY A 90 -2.90 15.26 -6.58
CA GLY A 90 -4.20 14.63 -6.83
C GLY A 90 -5.35 15.53 -6.41
N VAL A 91 -5.30 16.12 -5.21
CA VAL A 91 -6.32 17.06 -4.72
C VAL A 91 -6.42 18.29 -5.63
N LYS A 92 -5.29 18.84 -6.08
CA LYS A 92 -5.30 19.96 -7.04
C LYS A 92 -5.97 19.59 -8.36
N VAL A 93 -5.69 18.40 -8.89
CA VAL A 93 -6.31 17.89 -10.13
C VAL A 93 -7.82 17.69 -9.93
N VAL A 94 -8.23 17.05 -8.84
CA VAL A 94 -9.64 16.78 -8.54
C VAL A 94 -10.44 18.08 -8.37
N ASN A 95 -9.88 19.08 -7.68
CA ASN A 95 -10.53 20.37 -7.50
C ASN A 95 -10.63 21.19 -8.79
N GLY A 96 -9.68 21.02 -9.72
CA GLY A 96 -9.69 21.69 -11.02
C GLY A 96 -10.59 20.98 -12.06
N PHE A 97 -10.71 19.66 -11.97
CA PHE A 97 -11.46 18.84 -12.92
C PHE A 97 -12.18 17.70 -12.19
N HIS A 98 -13.34 17.99 -11.60
CA HIS A 98 -14.11 16.99 -10.84
C HIS A 98 -14.45 15.73 -11.66
N SER A 99 -14.60 15.85 -12.98
CA SER A 99 -14.82 14.72 -13.88
C SER A 99 -13.66 13.71 -13.91
N ILE A 100 -12.49 14.05 -13.37
CA ILE A 100 -11.37 13.11 -13.20
C ILE A 100 -11.75 11.93 -12.30
N LEU A 101 -12.67 12.12 -11.35
CA LEU A 101 -13.11 11.08 -10.43
C LEU A 101 -13.74 9.89 -11.17
N TYR A 102 -14.36 10.12 -12.33
CA TYR A 102 -14.91 9.04 -13.17
C TYR A 102 -13.80 8.22 -13.84
N ILE A 103 -12.77 8.91 -14.35
CA ILE A 103 -11.60 8.26 -14.97
C ILE A 103 -10.87 7.43 -13.92
N PHE A 104 -10.71 7.98 -12.71
CA PHE A 104 -10.21 7.29 -11.54
C PHE A 104 -11.03 6.05 -11.18
N GLY A 105 -12.36 6.13 -11.22
CA GLY A 105 -13.23 4.96 -11.07
C GLY A 105 -12.94 3.87 -12.11
N ILE A 106 -12.76 4.23 -13.38
CA ILE A 106 -12.44 3.29 -14.47
C ILE A 106 -11.07 2.63 -14.26
N ILE A 107 -10.05 3.42 -13.92
CA ILE A 107 -8.70 2.92 -13.66
C ILE A 107 -8.74 1.91 -12.52
N ILE A 108 -9.34 2.27 -11.39
CA ILE A 108 -9.47 1.39 -10.22
C ILE A 108 -10.20 0.09 -10.57
N PHE A 109 -11.31 0.18 -11.31
CA PHE A 109 -12.09 -0.99 -11.70
C PHE A 109 -11.30 -1.93 -12.62
N ILE A 110 -10.52 -1.37 -13.55
CA ILE A 110 -9.62 -2.16 -14.40
C ILE A 110 -8.52 -2.82 -13.56
N SER A 111 -7.95 -2.11 -12.58
CA SER A 111 -6.98 -2.68 -11.63
C SER A 111 -7.58 -3.85 -10.84
N ALA A 112 -8.83 -3.73 -10.37
CA ALA A 112 -9.55 -4.81 -9.71
C ALA A 112 -9.68 -6.06 -10.59
N LEU A 113 -10.11 -5.89 -11.85
CA LEU A 113 -10.22 -7.00 -12.80
C LEU A 113 -8.87 -7.64 -13.09
N ASN A 114 -7.82 -6.84 -13.21
CA ASN A 114 -6.46 -7.35 -13.39
C ASN A 114 -6.04 -8.26 -12.24
N ILE A 115 -6.43 -7.99 -10.99
CA ILE A 115 -6.11 -8.85 -9.85
C ILE A 115 -6.78 -10.23 -9.98
N PHE A 116 -8.02 -10.30 -10.50
CA PHE A 116 -8.74 -11.56 -10.71
C PHE A 116 -8.19 -12.40 -11.86
N PHE A 117 -7.89 -11.76 -12.99
CA PHE A 117 -7.53 -12.48 -14.23
C PHE A 117 -6.04 -12.79 -14.35
N LYS A 118 -5.18 -12.10 -13.60
CA LYS A 118 -3.74 -12.30 -13.69
C LYS A 118 -3.34 -13.52 -12.88
N LYS A 119 -2.94 -14.59 -13.58
CA LYS A 119 -2.33 -15.77 -12.98
C LYS A 119 -1.06 -15.36 -12.24
N ASP A 120 -0.82 -15.95 -11.07
CA ASP A 120 0.37 -15.77 -10.26
C ASP A 120 1.61 -16.36 -10.97
N GLU A 121 2.03 -15.74 -12.06
CA GLU A 121 3.34 -16.03 -12.65
C GLU A 121 4.41 -15.48 -11.71
N VAL A 122 5.31 -16.37 -11.28
CA VAL A 122 6.50 -16.00 -10.50
C VAL A 122 7.39 -15.13 -11.40
N LYS A 123 7.23 -13.81 -11.31
CA LYS A 123 8.09 -12.87 -12.02
C LYS A 123 9.48 -12.90 -11.39
N ASP A 124 10.49 -13.27 -12.17
CA ASP A 124 11.88 -13.06 -11.77
C ASP A 124 12.20 -11.57 -11.84
N PHE A 125 12.03 -10.86 -10.72
CA PHE A 125 12.28 -9.42 -10.65
C PHE A 125 13.71 -9.08 -11.01
N ARG A 126 14.67 -10.00 -10.80
CA ARG A 126 16.09 -9.85 -11.13
C ARG A 126 16.37 -9.57 -12.60
N GLN A 127 15.45 -9.96 -13.49
CA GLN A 127 15.55 -9.74 -14.94
C GLN A 127 14.65 -8.60 -15.44
N SER A 128 13.96 -7.90 -14.53
CA SER A 128 13.05 -6.83 -14.87
C SER A 128 13.74 -5.70 -15.65
N LYS A 129 12.97 -5.02 -16.51
CA LYS A 129 13.42 -3.83 -17.24
C LYS A 129 13.98 -2.76 -16.30
N ILE A 130 13.40 -2.64 -15.10
CA ILE A 130 13.84 -1.71 -14.05
C ILE A 130 15.29 -1.97 -13.67
N ILE A 131 15.69 -3.22 -13.43
CA ILE A 131 17.07 -3.57 -13.07
C ILE A 131 18.03 -3.34 -14.23
N LYS A 132 17.62 -3.64 -15.47
CA LYS A 132 18.44 -3.37 -16.66
C LYS A 132 18.74 -1.87 -16.81
N ILE A 133 17.74 -1.02 -16.56
CA ILE A 133 17.88 0.44 -16.56
C ILE A 133 18.79 0.88 -15.40
N LEU A 134 18.56 0.39 -14.19
CA LEU A 134 19.37 0.72 -13.02
C LEU A 134 20.84 0.34 -13.21
N LYS A 135 21.13 -0.85 -13.76
CA LYS A 135 22.50 -1.30 -14.08
C LYS A 135 23.19 -0.42 -15.13
N LYS A 136 22.44 0.31 -15.96
CA LYS A 136 22.98 1.24 -16.95
C LYS A 136 23.31 2.62 -16.34
N ILE A 137 22.61 3.00 -15.27
CA ILE A 137 22.74 4.31 -14.63
C ILE A 137 23.77 4.28 -13.49
N ILE A 138 23.82 3.18 -12.71
CA ILE A 138 24.66 3.08 -11.53
C ILE A 138 25.53 1.81 -11.63
N PRO A 139 26.84 1.85 -11.34
CA PRO A 139 27.67 0.65 -11.28
C PRO A 139 27.25 -0.22 -10.09
N PHE A 140 26.88 -1.48 -10.36
CA PHE A 140 26.40 -2.45 -9.36
C PHE A 140 27.49 -3.42 -8.91
N THR A 141 27.42 -3.86 -7.64
CA THR A 141 28.10 -5.08 -7.21
C THR A 141 27.28 -6.31 -7.59
N ASN A 142 27.94 -7.40 -7.99
CA ASN A 142 27.24 -8.66 -8.35
C ASN A 142 26.67 -9.40 -7.12
N ASN A 143 27.29 -9.21 -5.94
CA ASN A 143 26.91 -9.89 -4.71
C ASN A 143 26.42 -8.88 -3.66
N PHE A 144 25.56 -9.36 -2.74
CA PHE A 144 25.21 -8.63 -1.53
C PHE A 144 26.46 -8.46 -0.65
N VAL A 145 26.73 -7.23 -0.22
CA VAL A 145 27.86 -6.90 0.66
C VAL A 145 27.28 -6.46 2.01
N GLY A 146 26.80 -7.44 2.78
CA GLY A 146 26.04 -7.20 4.01
C GLY A 146 24.78 -6.37 3.76
N ASP A 147 24.45 -5.50 4.73
CA ASP A 147 23.24 -4.66 4.69
C ASP A 147 23.48 -3.24 4.11
N LYS A 148 24.62 -2.99 3.47
CA LYS A 148 24.96 -1.64 2.98
C LYS A 148 24.30 -1.38 1.62
N PHE A 149 23.75 -0.17 1.43
CA PHE A 149 23.21 0.27 0.13
C PHE A 149 24.29 0.66 -0.87
N PHE A 150 25.42 1.16 -0.37
CA PHE A 150 26.58 1.57 -1.17
C PHE A 150 27.85 0.97 -0.61
N VAL A 151 28.74 0.57 -1.50
CA VAL A 151 30.08 0.09 -1.17
C VAL A 151 31.09 0.88 -1.98
N LYS A 152 32.08 1.45 -1.28
CA LYS A 152 33.20 2.12 -1.95
C LYS A 152 34.26 1.07 -2.26
N ASN A 153 34.59 0.90 -3.54
CA ASN A 153 35.71 0.06 -3.97
C ASN A 153 36.60 0.86 -4.93
N ARG A 154 37.91 0.91 -4.66
CA ARG A 154 38.92 1.62 -5.48
C ARG A 154 38.46 3.02 -5.96
N ASN A 155 38.06 3.88 -5.02
CA ASN A 155 37.58 5.25 -5.27
C ASN A 155 36.29 5.42 -6.10
N LYS A 156 35.60 4.33 -6.47
CA LYS A 156 34.27 4.40 -7.06
C LYS A 156 33.21 3.88 -6.08
N LEU A 157 32.05 4.56 -6.07
CA LEU A 157 30.90 4.15 -5.27
C LEU A 157 30.06 3.18 -6.10
N TYR A 158 29.80 1.99 -5.56
CA TYR A 158 28.97 0.97 -6.20
C TYR A 158 27.65 0.83 -5.43
N ALA A 159 26.54 0.75 -6.16
CA ALA A 159 25.26 0.38 -5.58
C ALA A 159 25.21 -1.13 -5.32
N THR A 160 24.63 -1.53 -4.19
CA THR A 160 24.39 -2.94 -3.91
C THR A 160 23.01 -3.36 -4.41
N PRO A 161 22.77 -4.68 -4.58
CA PRO A 161 21.43 -5.19 -4.89
C PRO A 161 20.35 -4.75 -3.90
N LEU A 162 20.71 -4.42 -2.65
CA LEU A 162 19.80 -3.88 -1.65
C LEU A 162 19.18 -2.53 -2.07
N LEU A 163 19.95 -1.68 -2.75
CA LEU A 163 19.45 -0.40 -3.28
C LEU A 163 18.48 -0.63 -4.44
N ALA A 164 18.77 -1.60 -5.32
CA ALA A 164 17.85 -1.95 -6.40
C ALA A 164 16.50 -2.46 -5.84
N VAL A 165 16.54 -3.26 -4.79
CA VAL A 165 15.34 -3.75 -4.10
C VAL A 165 14.54 -2.60 -3.49
N LEU A 166 15.20 -1.67 -2.80
CA LEU A 166 14.56 -0.45 -2.28
C LEU A 166 13.88 0.34 -3.41
N ILE A 167 14.59 0.60 -4.51
CA ILE A 167 14.03 1.34 -5.65
C ILE A 167 12.83 0.61 -6.26
N ILE A 168 12.89 -0.73 -6.39
CA ILE A 168 11.76 -1.51 -6.91
C ILE A 168 10.53 -1.35 -6.00
N ILE A 169 10.73 -1.39 -4.68
CA ILE A 169 9.65 -1.20 -3.71
C ILE A 169 9.08 0.21 -3.81
N GLU A 170 9.91 1.25 -3.85
CA GLU A 170 9.43 2.63 -3.98
C GLU A 170 8.68 2.86 -5.31
N LEU A 171 9.20 2.35 -6.43
CA LEU A 171 8.50 2.42 -7.70
C LEU A 171 7.18 1.67 -7.67
N SER A 172 7.11 0.59 -6.92
CA SER A 172 5.87 -0.16 -6.76
C SER A 172 4.88 0.60 -5.87
N ASP A 173 5.31 1.25 -4.79
CA ASP A 173 4.42 2.12 -3.99
C ASP A 173 3.83 3.26 -4.83
N ILE A 174 4.62 3.84 -5.75
CA ILE A 174 4.11 4.81 -6.74
C ILE A 174 3.01 4.18 -7.61
N MET A 175 3.21 2.94 -8.08
CA MET A 175 2.18 2.25 -8.86
C MET A 175 0.93 1.98 -8.02
N PHE A 176 1.07 1.63 -6.75
CA PHE A 176 -0.05 1.41 -5.84
C PHE A 176 -0.79 2.69 -5.49
N ALA A 177 -0.09 3.83 -5.43
CA ALA A 177 -0.70 5.14 -5.23
C ALA A 177 -1.68 5.51 -6.37
N ILE A 178 -1.50 4.94 -7.58
CA ILE A 178 -2.45 5.11 -8.70
C ILE A 178 -3.80 4.47 -8.40
N ASP A 179 -3.84 3.40 -7.60
CA ASP A 179 -5.10 2.77 -7.18
C ASP A 179 -5.62 3.38 -5.88
N SER A 180 -4.74 3.59 -4.89
CA SER A 180 -5.16 3.98 -3.54
C SER A 180 -5.57 5.44 -3.38
N ILE A 181 -4.91 6.36 -4.09
CA ILE A 181 -5.22 7.80 -3.99
C ILE A 181 -6.57 8.12 -4.64
N PRO A 182 -6.86 7.64 -5.87
CA PRO A 182 -8.20 7.68 -6.40
C PRO A 182 -9.26 7.06 -5.47
N ALA A 183 -8.96 5.93 -4.83
CA ALA A 183 -9.93 5.23 -3.99
C ALA A 183 -10.29 6.04 -2.74
N ILE A 184 -9.32 6.69 -2.09
CA ILE A 184 -9.58 7.54 -0.93
C ILE A 184 -10.31 8.84 -1.31
N PHE A 185 -10.11 9.37 -2.53
CA PHE A 185 -10.90 10.50 -3.04
C PHE A 185 -12.38 10.17 -3.23
N SER A 186 -12.77 8.88 -3.29
CA SER A 186 -14.17 8.47 -3.24
C SER A 186 -14.83 8.66 -1.87
N ILE A 187 -14.02 8.89 -0.81
CA ILE A 187 -14.48 9.14 0.54
C ILE A 187 -14.37 10.63 0.88
N THR A 188 -13.20 11.21 0.65
CA THR A 188 -12.92 12.61 0.99
C THR A 188 -11.84 13.20 0.11
N THR A 189 -11.98 14.48 -0.20
CA THR A 189 -10.97 15.28 -0.91
C THR A 189 -10.24 16.25 0.02
N ASP A 190 -10.47 16.17 1.34
CA ASP A 190 -9.72 16.96 2.33
C ASP A 190 -8.27 16.42 2.40
N PRO A 191 -7.26 17.19 1.93
CA PRO A 191 -5.87 16.73 1.89
C PRO A 191 -5.34 16.36 3.27
N THR A 192 -5.84 17.00 4.33
CA THR A 192 -5.41 16.72 5.71
C THR A 192 -5.90 15.35 6.15
N ILE A 193 -7.17 15.03 5.90
CA ILE A 193 -7.75 13.74 6.30
C ILE A 193 -7.13 12.62 5.46
N VAL A 194 -7.00 12.83 4.14
CA VAL A 194 -6.34 11.89 3.23
C VAL A 194 -4.91 11.60 3.69
N TYR A 195 -4.12 12.63 4.01
CA TYR A 195 -2.72 12.45 4.37
C TYR A 195 -2.53 11.80 5.75
N VAL A 196 -3.28 12.25 6.76
CA VAL A 196 -3.14 11.70 8.13
C VAL A 196 -3.59 10.23 8.17
N SER A 197 -4.70 9.89 7.53
CA SER A 197 -5.16 8.49 7.45
C SER A 197 -4.16 7.59 6.72
N ASN A 198 -3.54 8.11 5.65
CA ASN A 198 -2.55 7.39 4.87
C ASN A 198 -1.25 7.13 5.65
N ILE A 199 -0.70 8.14 6.34
CA ILE A 199 0.48 7.96 7.19
C ILE A 199 0.21 6.93 8.29
N CYS A 200 -0.95 7.01 8.95
CA CYS A 200 -1.31 6.05 9.99
C CYS A 200 -1.31 4.60 9.46
N ALA A 201 -1.79 4.40 8.22
CA ALA A 201 -1.75 3.09 7.57
C ALA A 201 -0.33 2.66 7.19
N VAL A 202 0.47 3.54 6.59
CA VAL A 202 1.83 3.24 6.12
C VAL A 202 2.78 2.91 7.28
N ILE A 203 2.67 3.58 8.42
CA ILE A 203 3.52 3.28 9.60
C ILE A 203 3.24 1.85 10.13
N CYS A 204 2.00 1.36 9.98
CA CYS A 204 1.61 0.01 10.39
C CYS A 204 2.24 -1.08 9.50
N LEU A 205 2.62 -0.73 8.27
CA LEU A 205 3.07 -1.64 7.21
C LEU A 205 4.26 -2.51 7.61
N ARG A 206 5.24 -1.98 8.36
CA ARG A 206 6.38 -2.77 8.87
C ARG A 206 5.91 -3.94 9.74
N SER A 207 4.97 -3.68 10.65
CA SER A 207 4.47 -4.70 11.57
C SER A 207 3.62 -5.73 10.82
N MET A 208 2.79 -5.26 9.88
CA MET A 208 2.00 -6.13 9.00
C MET A 208 2.88 -7.02 8.12
N TYR A 209 3.96 -6.49 7.55
CA TYR A 209 4.89 -7.27 6.74
C TYR A 209 5.42 -8.49 7.51
N PHE A 210 5.92 -8.29 8.74
CA PHE A 210 6.48 -9.40 9.52
C PHE A 210 5.43 -10.38 10.05
N LEU A 211 4.17 -9.95 10.18
CA LEU A 211 3.05 -10.84 10.44
C LEU A 211 2.75 -11.68 9.19
N LEU A 212 2.60 -11.03 8.04
CA LEU A 212 2.26 -11.67 6.77
C LEU A 212 3.37 -12.63 6.30
N ALA A 213 4.63 -12.23 6.39
CA ALA A 213 5.80 -13.03 6.00
C ALA A 213 5.84 -14.40 6.70
N LYS A 214 5.32 -14.49 7.93
CA LYS A 214 5.28 -15.72 8.72
C LYS A 214 4.00 -16.52 8.53
N LEU A 215 2.95 -15.87 8.09
CA LEU A 215 1.64 -16.45 7.83
C LEU A 215 1.40 -16.60 6.33
N ASN A 216 2.45 -16.58 5.50
CA ASN A 216 2.40 -16.38 4.05
C ASN A 216 1.42 -17.32 3.31
N ASN A 217 1.18 -18.51 3.84
CA ASN A 217 0.19 -19.44 3.27
C ASN A 217 -1.25 -19.04 3.63
N MET A 218 -1.51 -18.52 4.83
CA MET A 218 -2.83 -18.22 5.41
C MET A 218 -3.52 -16.96 4.86
N PHE A 219 -2.95 -16.27 3.87
CA PHE A 219 -3.51 -14.99 3.38
C PHE A 219 -3.75 -15.00 1.87
N LYS A 220 -3.70 -16.17 1.22
CA LYS A 220 -3.88 -16.29 -0.22
C LYS A 220 -5.18 -15.64 -0.71
N TYR A 221 -6.25 -15.69 0.09
CA TYR A 221 -7.55 -15.16 -0.28
C TYR A 221 -7.74 -13.66 -0.05
N VAL A 222 -6.85 -13.01 0.73
CA VAL A 222 -6.94 -11.57 0.97
C VAL A 222 -6.73 -10.76 -0.30
N LYS A 223 -5.91 -11.24 -1.25
CA LYS A 223 -5.75 -10.65 -2.58
C LYS A 223 -7.11 -10.46 -3.29
N TYR A 224 -8.02 -11.42 -3.17
CA TYR A 224 -9.37 -11.30 -3.73
C TYR A 224 -10.23 -10.30 -2.95
N GLY A 225 -10.10 -10.23 -1.63
CA GLY A 225 -10.76 -9.21 -0.81
C GLY A 225 -10.37 -7.79 -1.25
N VAL A 226 -9.08 -7.55 -1.48
CA VAL A 226 -8.58 -6.27 -2.02
C VAL A 226 -9.16 -5.97 -3.40
N ALA A 227 -9.23 -6.97 -4.28
CA ALA A 227 -9.86 -6.82 -5.59
C ALA A 227 -11.33 -6.41 -5.50
N PHE A 228 -12.11 -7.02 -4.59
CA PHE A 228 -13.51 -6.64 -4.36
C PHE A 228 -13.64 -5.22 -3.81
N ILE A 229 -12.74 -4.78 -2.93
CA ILE A 229 -12.70 -3.41 -2.42
C ILE A 229 -12.43 -2.42 -3.55
N LEU A 230 -11.46 -2.70 -4.42
CA LEU A 230 -11.17 -1.88 -5.60
C LEU A 230 -12.38 -1.86 -6.55
N MET A 231 -12.99 -3.01 -6.82
CA MET A 231 -14.17 -3.10 -7.68
C MET A 231 -15.32 -2.24 -7.14
N PHE A 232 -15.62 -2.35 -5.85
CA PHE A 232 -16.65 -1.56 -5.17
C PHE A 232 -16.34 -0.05 -5.21
N THR A 233 -15.12 0.35 -4.87
CA THR A 233 -14.72 1.76 -4.85
C THR A 233 -14.70 2.37 -6.26
N GLY A 234 -14.27 1.61 -7.26
CA GLY A 234 -14.34 2.00 -8.68
C GLY A 234 -15.77 2.21 -9.15
N VAL A 235 -16.69 1.29 -8.82
CA VAL A 235 -18.13 1.43 -9.12
C VAL A 235 -18.72 2.62 -8.38
N LYS A 236 -18.38 2.84 -7.11
CA LYS A 236 -18.83 4.01 -6.32
C LYS A 236 -18.43 5.32 -7.01
N LEU A 237 -17.18 5.43 -7.46
CA LEU A 237 -16.69 6.62 -8.18
C LEU A 237 -17.40 6.85 -9.51
N MET A 238 -17.65 5.79 -10.28
CA MET A 238 -18.45 5.91 -11.51
C MET A 238 -19.91 6.26 -11.22
N GLY A 239 -20.48 5.71 -10.14
CA GLY A 239 -21.86 5.94 -9.71
C GLY A 239 -22.16 7.40 -9.37
N LEU A 240 -21.14 8.20 -9.03
CA LEU A 240 -21.26 9.65 -8.90
C LEU A 240 -21.80 10.31 -10.18
N PHE A 241 -21.54 9.74 -11.36
CA PHE A 241 -22.07 10.23 -12.64
C PHE A 241 -23.60 10.14 -12.71
N PHE A 242 -24.18 9.10 -12.07
CA PHE A 242 -25.61 8.85 -12.03
C PHE A 242 -26.30 9.46 -10.80
N ASN A 243 -25.63 10.35 -10.05
CA ASN A 243 -26.08 10.89 -8.76
C ASN A 243 -26.35 9.81 -7.68
N LEU A 244 -25.71 8.64 -7.78
CA LEU A 244 -25.78 7.60 -6.75
C LEU A 244 -24.79 7.92 -5.61
N CYS A 245 -25.28 8.58 -4.57
CA CYS A 245 -24.49 8.90 -3.37
C CYS A 245 -24.55 7.75 -2.36
N ILE A 246 -23.57 6.85 -2.39
CA ILE A 246 -23.39 5.85 -1.33
C ILE A 246 -22.77 6.54 -0.11
N SER A 247 -23.45 6.46 1.04
CA SER A 247 -22.94 7.01 2.30
C SER A 247 -21.55 6.47 2.64
N ASN A 248 -20.69 7.33 3.20
CA ASN A 248 -19.35 6.95 3.63
C ASN A 248 -19.40 5.85 4.70
N ILE A 249 -20.38 5.89 5.61
CA ILE A 249 -20.58 4.85 6.62
C ILE A 249 -20.88 3.50 5.97
N ALA A 250 -21.80 3.48 5.00
CA ALA A 250 -22.13 2.26 4.25
C ALA A 250 -20.92 1.72 3.49
N SER A 251 -20.11 2.60 2.89
CA SER A 251 -18.88 2.22 2.19
C SER A 251 -17.89 1.52 3.15
N ILE A 252 -17.68 2.10 4.33
CA ILE A 252 -16.78 1.56 5.35
C ILE A 252 -17.25 0.18 5.82
N LEU A 253 -18.54 0.02 6.08
CA LEU A 253 -19.12 -1.25 6.50
C LEU A 253 -18.94 -2.33 5.42
N ILE A 254 -19.18 -2.00 4.15
CA ILE A 254 -18.97 -2.93 3.03
C ILE A 254 -17.50 -3.34 2.94
N ILE A 255 -16.57 -2.38 3.01
CA ILE A 255 -15.12 -2.65 2.94
C ILE A 255 -14.69 -3.53 4.12
N LEU A 256 -15.11 -3.22 5.34
CA LEU A 256 -14.83 -4.04 6.52
C LEU A 256 -15.37 -5.46 6.39
N MET A 257 -16.59 -5.61 5.88
CA MET A 257 -17.20 -6.92 5.64
C MET A 257 -16.41 -7.72 4.61
N ILE A 258 -15.98 -7.11 3.50
CA ILE A 258 -15.14 -7.76 2.49
C ILE A 258 -13.79 -8.20 3.10
N LEU A 259 -13.14 -7.33 3.88
CA LEU A 259 -11.88 -7.68 4.55
C LEU A 259 -12.05 -8.84 5.52
N LEU A 260 -13.01 -8.74 6.44
CA LEU A 260 -13.25 -9.76 7.45
C LEU A 260 -13.60 -11.11 6.82
N THR A 261 -14.49 -11.12 5.82
CA THR A 261 -14.84 -12.35 5.10
C THR A 261 -13.64 -12.94 4.36
N SER A 262 -12.82 -12.12 3.70
CA SER A 262 -11.61 -12.60 3.00
C SER A 262 -10.57 -13.21 3.96
N ILE A 263 -10.40 -12.60 5.14
CA ILE A 263 -9.52 -13.11 6.20
C ILE A 263 -10.07 -14.42 6.76
N LEU A 264 -11.37 -14.48 7.11
CA LEU A 264 -12.02 -15.68 7.64
C LEU A 264 -11.97 -16.84 6.64
N ILE A 265 -12.22 -16.59 5.36
CA ILE A 265 -12.10 -17.59 4.30
C ILE A 265 -10.67 -18.12 4.24
N SER A 266 -9.67 -17.24 4.29
CA SER A 266 -8.27 -17.70 4.28
C SER A 266 -7.94 -18.56 5.51
N PHE A 267 -8.46 -18.24 6.69
CA PHE A 267 -8.27 -19.09 7.88
C PHE A 267 -8.97 -20.46 7.80
N ILE A 268 -10.07 -20.60 7.06
CA ILE A 268 -10.84 -21.84 6.97
C ILE A 268 -10.27 -22.78 5.89
N PHE A 269 -9.76 -22.21 4.79
CA PHE A 269 -9.31 -22.96 3.61
C PHE A 269 -7.78 -23.16 3.53
N ASP A 270 -7.01 -22.63 4.49
CA ASP A 270 -5.56 -22.88 4.68
C ASP A 270 -5.29 -23.76 5.91
#